data_AF-A0A8T7IY62-F1
#
_entry.id   AF-A0A8T7IY62-F1
#
_cell.length_a   1.000
_cell.length_b   1.000
_cell.length_c   1.000
_cell.angle_alpha   90.00
_cell.angle_beta   90.00
_cell.angle_gamma   90.00
#
_symmetry.space_group_name_H-M   'P 1'
#
loop_
_entity.id
_entity.type
_entity.pdbx_description
1 polymer ?
#
loop_
_entity_poly.entity_id
_entity_poly.type
_entity_poly.pdbx_seq_one_letter_code
_entity_poly.pdbx_strand_id
1 'polypeptide(L)'
;MSDMLMSLHQRFEEAAKEEDAEKLASLLSEFDVFCREQVESQNDDTEKEQLIRQLLNTQQSWQSKILQLKSKVQQKIADIKSNGKKINKYLTSY
;
A
#
# COMPACT_ATOMS: atom_id res chain seq x y z
N MET A 1 -5.02 -3.43 20.16
CA MET A 1 -4.38 -2.74 19.02
C MET A 1 -4.53 -1.25 19.30
N SER A 2 -3.47 -0.45 19.23
CA SER A 2 -3.53 1.00 19.51
C SER A 2 -4.56 1.69 18.60
N ASP A 3 -5.33 2.64 19.14
CA ASP A 3 -6.35 3.41 18.38
C ASP A 3 -5.74 4.11 17.15
N MET A 4 -4.49 4.55 17.27
CA MET A 4 -3.76 5.19 16.18
C MET A 4 -3.37 4.19 15.09
N LEU A 5 -2.99 2.95 15.46
CA LEU A 5 -2.72 1.88 14.49
C LEU A 5 -4.00 1.48 13.74
N MET A 6 -5.14 1.40 14.43
CA MET A 6 -6.44 1.16 13.80
C MET A 6 -6.82 2.26 12.83
N SER A 7 -6.60 3.53 13.21
CA SER A 7 -6.86 4.69 12.33
C SER A 7 -6.00 4.66 11.06
N LEU A 8 -4.70 4.40 11.20
CA LEU A 8 -3.79 4.26 10.05
C LEU A 8 -4.22 3.11 9.13
N HIS A 9 -4.61 1.97 9.71
CA HIS A 9 -5.12 0.83 8.95
C HIS A 9 -6.39 1.17 8.17
N GLN A 10 -7.36 1.84 8.78
CA GLN A 10 -8.57 2.25 8.08
C GLN A 10 -8.27 3.23 6.93
N ARG A 11 -7.46 4.26 7.18
CA ARG A 11 -7.08 5.25 6.15
C ARG A 11 -6.34 4.58 4.98
N PHE A 12 -5.49 3.59 5.27
CA PHE A 12 -4.81 2.80 4.25
C PHE A 12 -5.79 2.00 3.40
N GLU A 13 -6.74 1.30 4.02
CA GLU A 13 -7.75 0.52 3.28
C GLU A 13 -8.63 1.42 2.40
N GLU A 14 -8.97 2.62 2.86
CA GLU A 14 -9.68 3.63 2.06
C GLU A 14 -8.84 4.08 0.86
N ALA A 15 -7.59 4.50 1.08
CA ALA A 15 -6.69 4.91 0.00
C ALA A 15 -6.43 3.78 -1.01
N ALA A 16 -6.31 2.53 -0.54
CA ALA A 16 -6.14 1.35 -1.38
C ALA A 16 -7.38 1.04 -2.23
N LYS A 17 -8.59 1.30 -1.71
CA LYS A 17 -9.84 1.20 -2.47
C LYS A 17 -9.95 2.30 -3.52
N GLU A 18 -9.52 3.50 -3.18
CA GLU A 18 -9.50 4.67 -4.06
C GLU A 18 -8.41 4.58 -5.15
N GLU A 19 -7.49 3.61 -5.04
CA GLU A 19 -6.28 3.51 -5.88
C GLU A 19 -5.43 4.80 -5.84
N ASP A 20 -5.50 5.56 -4.74
CA ASP A 20 -4.81 6.83 -4.56
C ASP A 20 -3.35 6.61 -4.15
N ALA A 21 -2.45 6.66 -5.14
CA ALA A 21 -1.03 6.40 -4.95
C ALA A 21 -0.33 7.43 -4.05
N GLU A 22 -0.74 8.70 -4.09
CA GLU A 22 -0.13 9.77 -3.29
C GLU A 22 -0.52 9.62 -1.82
N LYS A 23 -1.80 9.37 -1.55
CA LYS A 23 -2.31 9.11 -0.20
C LYS A 23 -1.71 7.84 0.38
N LEU A 24 -1.56 6.77 -0.40
CA LEU A 24 -0.87 5.56 0.02
C LEU A 24 0.59 5.84 0.41
N ALA A 25 1.33 6.61 -0.38
CA ALA A 25 2.72 6.95 -0.07
C ALA A 25 2.86 7.78 1.22
N SER A 26 1.96 8.75 1.44
CA SER A 26 1.89 9.50 2.69
C SER A 26 1.65 8.59 3.90
N LEU A 27 0.66 7.70 3.79
CA LEU A 27 0.29 6.78 4.87
C LEU A 27 1.39 5.78 5.22
N LEU A 28 2.17 5.31 4.24
CA LEU A 28 3.33 4.47 4.50
C LEU A 28 4.40 5.22 5.29
N SER A 29 4.64 6.49 4.95
CA SER A 29 5.60 7.33 5.68
C SER A 29 5.12 7.61 7.11
N GLU A 30 3.82 7.91 7.30
CA GLU A 30 3.21 8.06 8.62
C GLU A 30 3.32 6.78 9.45
N PHE A 31 3.11 5.62 8.83
CA PHE A 31 3.23 4.33 9.49
C PHE A 31 4.66 4.02 9.95
N ASP A 32 5.66 4.32 9.12
CA ASP A 32 7.07 4.13 9.49
C ASP A 32 7.48 4.98 10.71
N VAL A 33 7.02 6.23 10.77
CA VAL A 33 7.23 7.11 11.93
C VAL A 33 6.53 6.54 13.16
N PHE A 34 5.25 6.18 13.03
CA PHE A 34 4.47 5.57 14.11
C PHE A 34 5.14 4.30 14.66
N CYS A 35 5.61 3.41 13.79
CA CYS A 35 6.31 2.18 14.21
C CYS A 35 7.52 2.50 15.08
N ARG A 36 8.34 3.46 14.66
CA ARG A 36 9.54 3.86 15.41
C ARG A 36 9.18 4.41 16.78
N GLU A 37 8.29 5.38 16.83
CA GLU A 37 7.88 6.03 18.08
C GLU A 37 7.29 5.03 19.08
N GLN A 38 6.41 4.14 18.63
CA GLN A 38 5.79 3.15 19.51
C GLN A 38 6.81 2.14 20.06
N VAL A 39 7.72 1.63 19.21
CA VAL A 39 8.74 0.66 19.63
C VAL A 39 9.78 1.29 20.54
N GLU A 40 10.17 2.54 20.30
CA GLU A 40 11.11 3.30 21.16
C GLU A 40 10.48 3.68 22.50
N SER A 41 9.18 3.99 22.53
CA SER A 41 8.46 4.34 23.75
C SER A 41 8.16 3.15 24.68
N GLN A 42 8.21 1.92 24.15
CA GLN A 42 7.92 0.73 24.93
C GLN A 42 9.15 0.22 25.68
N ASN A 43 9.02 0.16 27.01
CA ASN A 43 10.10 -0.19 27.93
C ASN A 43 10.04 -1.64 28.42
N ASP A 44 8.87 -2.29 28.35
CA ASP A 44 8.75 -3.71 28.66
C ASP A 44 9.12 -4.56 27.43
N ASP A 45 10.11 -5.45 27.58
CA ASP A 45 10.64 -6.26 26.48
C ASP A 45 9.58 -7.23 25.92
N THR A 46 8.70 -7.77 26.76
CA THR A 46 7.66 -8.72 26.33
C THR A 46 6.59 -8.00 25.53
N GLU A 47 6.11 -6.85 26.02
CA GLU A 47 5.14 -6.02 25.31
C GLU A 47 5.73 -5.42 24.03
N LYS A 48 7.03 -5.07 24.05
CA LYS A 48 7.76 -4.60 22.87
C LYS A 48 7.85 -5.66 21.79
N GLU A 49 8.16 -6.90 22.14
CA GLU A 49 8.17 -8.00 21.18
C GLU A 49 6.78 -8.23 20.57
N GLN A 50 5.74 -8.22 21.38
CA GLN A 50 4.35 -8.35 20.91
C GLN A 50 3.97 -7.21 19.96
N LEU A 51 4.32 -5.97 20.30
CA LEU A 51 4.09 -4.80 19.47
C LEU A 51 4.82 -4.93 18.12
N ILE A 52 6.10 -5.29 18.12
CA ILE A 52 6.88 -5.47 16.89
C ILE A 52 6.22 -6.52 15.99
N ARG A 53 5.79 -7.66 16.55
CA ARG A 53 5.09 -8.71 15.79
C ARG A 53 3.79 -8.19 15.16
N GLN A 54 3.01 -7.37 15.89
CA GLN A 54 1.80 -6.75 15.35
C GLN A 54 2.12 -5.79 14.19
N LEU A 55 3.12 -4.93 14.35
CA LEU A 55 3.53 -3.98 13.31
C LEU A 55 4.03 -4.69 12.05
N LEU A 56 4.82 -5.76 12.19
CA LEU A 56 5.29 -6.58 11.06
C LEU A 56 4.13 -7.25 10.32
N ASN A 57 3.14 -7.77 11.04
CA ASN A 57 1.96 -8.37 10.41
C ASN A 57 1.16 -7.32 9.61
N THR A 58 0.99 -6.11 10.16
CA THR A 58 0.33 -5.00 9.44
C THR A 58 1.12 -4.61 8.19
N GLN A 59 2.44 -4.46 8.31
CA GLN A 59 3.34 -4.13 7.20
C GLN A 59 3.25 -5.18 6.07
N GLN A 60 3.26 -6.47 6.40
CA GLN A 60 3.12 -7.54 5.40
C GLN A 60 1.77 -7.50 4.68
N SER A 61 0.68 -7.25 5.41
CA SER A 61 -0.66 -7.09 4.84
C SER A 61 -0.70 -5.93 3.84
N TRP A 62 -0.20 -4.77 4.23
CA TRP A 62 -0.14 -3.58 3.38
C TRP A 62 0.75 -3.79 2.16
N GLN A 63 1.91 -4.43 2.32
CA GLN A 63 2.81 -4.77 1.22
C GLN A 63 2.10 -5.67 0.19
N SER A 64 1.40 -6.70 0.64
CA SER A 64 0.62 -7.58 -0.23
C SER A 64 -0.42 -6.80 -1.03
N LYS A 65 -1.15 -5.87 -0.38
CA LYS A 65 -2.14 -5.01 -1.04
C LYS A 65 -1.52 -4.12 -2.11
N ILE A 66 -0.38 -3.49 -1.82
CA ILE A 66 0.35 -2.64 -2.78
C ILE A 66 0.81 -3.45 -3.99
N LEU A 67 1.31 -4.67 -3.78
CA LEU A 67 1.71 -5.56 -4.88
C LEU A 67 0.53 -5.93 -5.78
N GLN A 68 -0.66 -6.15 -5.21
CA GLN A 68 -1.88 -6.37 -5.99
C GLN A 68 -2.26 -5.14 -6.81
N LEU A 69 -2.21 -3.94 -6.23
CA LEU A 69 -2.46 -2.69 -6.94
C LEU A 69 -1.46 -2.47 -8.09
N LYS A 70 -0.16 -2.74 -7.85
CA LYS A 70 0.88 -2.68 -8.88
C LYS A 70 0.56 -3.62 -10.04
N SER A 71 0.18 -4.86 -9.76
CA SER A 71 -0.21 -5.84 -10.79
C SER A 71 -1.40 -5.33 -11.62
N LYS A 72 -2.42 -4.77 -10.97
CA LYS A 72 -3.59 -4.18 -11.64
C LYS A 72 -3.20 -3.04 -12.59
N VAL A 73 -2.32 -2.13 -12.16
CA VAL A 73 -1.82 -1.03 -12.99
C VAL A 73 -1.01 -1.56 -14.18
N GLN A 74 -0.16 -2.57 -13.98
CA GLN A 74 0.60 -3.20 -15.06
C GLN A 74 -0.31 -3.81 -16.12
N GLN A 75 -1.41 -4.46 -15.71
CA GLN A 75 -2.41 -4.99 -16.65
C GLN A 75 -3.08 -3.86 -17.45
N LYS A 76 -3.55 -2.79 -16.78
CA LYS A 76 -4.14 -1.62 -17.45
C LYS A 76 -3.18 -1.01 -18.48
N ILE A 77 -1.89 -0.92 -18.16
CA ILE A 77 -0.86 -0.43 -19.10
C ILE A 77 -0.71 -1.37 -20.31
N ALA A 78 -0.72 -2.68 -20.09
CA ALA A 78 -0.65 -3.66 -21.17
C ALA A 78 -1.86 -3.54 -22.12
N ASP A 79 -3.06 -3.34 -21.57
CA ASP A 79 -4.29 -3.15 -22.33
C ASP A 79 -4.25 -1.87 -23.18
N ILE A 80 -3.78 -0.75 -22.59
CA ILE A 80 -3.59 0.51 -23.31
C ILE A 80 -2.61 0.34 -24.48
N LYS A 81 -1.47 -0.34 -24.26
CA LYS A 81 -0.48 -0.63 -25.31
C LYS A 81 -1.07 -1.48 -26.43
N SER A 82 -1.85 -2.51 -26.07
CA SER A 82 -2.54 -3.37 -27.04
C SER A 82 -3.54 -2.57 -27.88
N ASN A 83 -4.32 -1.70 -27.26
CA ASN A 83 -5.26 -0.83 -27.95
C ASN A 83 -4.55 0.18 -28.87
N GLY A 84 -3.43 0.78 -28.43
CA GLY A 84 -2.60 1.64 -29.27
C GLY A 84 -2.12 0.96 -30.54
N LYS A 85 -1.70 -0.32 -30.47
CA LYS A 85 -1.33 -1.12 -31.65
C LYS A 85 -2.51 -1.32 -32.61
N LYS A 86 -3.71 -1.60 -32.08
CA LYS A 86 -4.93 -1.76 -32.90
C LYS A 86 -5.29 -0.47 -33.63
N ILE A 87 -5.25 0.67 -32.93
CA ILE A 87 -5.50 1.99 -33.53
C ILE A 87 -4.49 2.26 -34.65
N ASN A 88 -3.21 1.99 -34.41
CA ASN A 88 -2.18 2.18 -35.43
C ASN A 88 -2.41 1.31 -36.68
N LYS A 89 -2.87 0.06 -36.48
CA LYS A 89 -3.25 -0.82 -37.59
C LYS A 89 -4.33 -0.18 -38.46
N TYR A 90 -5.37 0.41 -37.85
CA TYR A 90 -6.44 1.09 -38.59
C TYR A 90 -5.94 2.31 -39.38
N LEU A 91 -4.94 3.05 -38.89
CA LEU A 91 -4.33 4.16 -39.65
C LEU A 91 -3.56 3.69 -40.90
N THR A 92 -2.99 2.49 -40.86
CA THR A 92 -2.18 1.92 -41.95
C THR A 92 -2.93 0.98 -42.90
N SER A 93 -4.22 0.73 -42.62
CA SER A 93 -5.06 -0.22 -43.40
C SER A 93 -6.01 0.48 -44.37
N TYR A 94 -5.84 1.80 -44.60
CA TYR A 94 -6.40 2.57 -45.71
C TYR A 94 -5.31 2.82 -46.75
#